data_AF-A0A358C1A1-F1
#
_entry.id   AF-A0A358C1A1-F1
#
_cell.length_a   1.000
_cell.length_b   1.000
_cell.length_c   1.000
_cell.angle_alpha   90.00
_cell.angle_beta   90.00
_cell.angle_gamma   90.00
#
_symmetry.space_group_name_H-M   'P 1'
#
loop_
_entity.id
_entity.type
_entity.pdbx_description
1 polymer ?
#
loop_
_entity_poly.entity_id
_entity_poly.type
_entity_poly.pdbx_seq_one_letter_code
_entity_poly.pdbx_strand_id
1 'polypeptide(L)'
;MTVELGTLLVSLTVLWFLVYWIFGGVVFAIISLVRPGKMKRVRFSCLYTVFSALIAYQAAKLGILWASEATGSIPQASSLSEAIVVMGGLGFVGILLGLIAGFVVLFIGGWVIMLFSRSKEKSWYDRITDKKDE
;
A
#
# COMPACT_ATOMS: atom_id res chain seq x y z
N MET A 1 -10.61 22.74 14.25
CA MET A 1 -10.08 21.36 14.37
C MET A 1 -10.37 20.46 13.17
N THR A 2 -11.53 20.55 12.50
CA THR A 2 -11.88 19.65 11.38
C THR A 2 -11.11 19.90 10.08
N VAL A 3 -10.80 21.15 9.75
CA VAL A 3 -10.07 21.50 8.53
C VAL A 3 -8.60 21.04 8.59
N GLU A 4 -7.93 21.26 9.72
CA GLU A 4 -6.52 20.83 9.90
C GLU A 4 -6.36 19.31 9.87
N LEU A 5 -7.31 18.58 10.47
CA LEU A 5 -7.33 17.12 10.43
C LEU A 5 -7.58 16.60 9.00
N GLY A 6 -8.44 17.28 8.24
CA GLY A 6 -8.70 16.97 6.83
C GLY A 6 -7.47 17.19 5.95
N THR A 7 -6.77 18.31 6.13
CA THR A 7 -5.52 18.62 5.40
C THR A 7 -4.42 17.61 5.73
N LEU A 8 -4.28 17.22 7.01
CA LEU A 8 -3.36 16.17 7.44
C LEU A 8 -3.69 14.81 6.81
N LEU A 9 -4.97 14.44 6.76
CA LEU A 9 -5.38 13.17 6.15
C LEU A 9 -5.06 13.14 4.66
N VAL A 10 -5.35 14.22 3.93
CA VAL A 10 -5.08 14.32 2.49
C VAL A 10 -3.57 14.28 2.23
N SER A 11 -2.78 15.07 2.97
CA SER A 11 -1.32 15.09 2.79
C SER A 11 -0.70 13.72 3.10
N LEU A 12 -1.13 13.08 4.20
CA LEU A 12 -0.67 11.76 4.59
C LEU A 12 -1.07 10.68 3.57
N THR A 13 -2.30 10.78 3.02
CA THR A 13 -2.77 9.88 1.97
C THR A 13 -1.92 10.00 0.70
N VAL A 14 -1.63 11.22 0.25
CA VAL A 14 -0.79 11.44 -0.94
C VAL A 14 0.65 10.94 -0.71
N LEU A 15 1.19 11.19 0.49
CA LEU A 15 2.53 10.76 0.85
C LEU A 15 2.63 9.21 0.91
N TRP A 16 1.68 8.54 1.58
CA TRP A 16 1.60 7.08 1.61
C TRP A 16 1.32 6.46 0.26
N PHE A 17 0.48 7.09 -0.55
CA PHE A 17 0.25 6.66 -1.91
C PHE A 17 1.54 6.68 -2.73
N LEU A 18 2.34 7.74 -2.67
CA LEU A 18 3.62 7.81 -3.38
C LEU A 18 4.59 6.72 -2.90
N VAL A 19 4.71 6.54 -1.58
CA VAL A 19 5.57 5.48 -1.01
C VAL A 19 5.12 4.11 -1.51
N TYR A 20 3.84 3.77 -1.37
CA TYR A 20 3.30 2.49 -1.80
C TYR A 20 3.36 2.28 -3.31
N TRP A 21 3.10 3.32 -4.08
CA TRP A 21 3.20 3.26 -5.53
C TRP A 21 4.62 2.96 -5.96
N ILE A 22 5.61 3.70 -5.45
CA ILE A 22 7.02 3.52 -5.83
C ILE A 22 7.52 2.16 -5.36
N PHE A 23 7.39 1.86 -4.06
CA PHE A 23 7.95 0.63 -3.51
C PHE A 23 7.29 -0.62 -4.10
N GLY A 24 5.96 -0.72 -4.06
CA GLY A 24 5.33 -1.92 -4.60
C GLY A 24 5.34 -1.94 -6.13
N GLY A 25 5.29 -0.80 -6.82
CA GLY A 25 5.49 -0.73 -8.27
C GLY A 25 6.85 -1.29 -8.70
N VAL A 26 7.93 -0.90 -8.02
CA VAL A 26 9.29 -1.44 -8.26
C VAL A 26 9.36 -2.93 -7.93
N VAL A 27 8.86 -3.35 -6.76
CA VAL A 27 8.88 -4.76 -6.35
C VAL A 27 8.14 -5.65 -7.35
N PHE A 28 6.93 -5.26 -7.75
CA PHE A 28 6.16 -6.03 -8.72
C PHE A 28 6.76 -5.98 -10.14
N ALA A 29 7.40 -4.88 -10.53
CA ALA A 29 8.15 -4.81 -11.78
C ALA A 29 9.29 -5.82 -11.81
N ILE A 30 10.09 -5.91 -10.74
CA ILE A 30 11.18 -6.89 -10.60
C ILE A 30 10.62 -8.32 -10.64
N ILE A 31 9.57 -8.61 -9.88
CA ILE A 31 8.93 -9.92 -9.86
C ILE A 31 8.41 -10.31 -11.27
N SER A 32 7.89 -9.34 -12.03
CA SER A 32 7.42 -9.56 -13.40
C SER A 32 8.54 -9.86 -14.41
N LEU A 33 9.77 -9.42 -14.12
CA LEU A 33 10.97 -9.76 -14.89
C LEU A 33 11.49 -11.15 -14.53
N VAL A 34 11.51 -11.49 -13.24
CA VAL A 34 12.04 -12.77 -12.73
C VAL A 34 11.11 -13.95 -13.03
N ARG A 35 9.78 -13.74 -13.03
CA ARG A 35 8.81 -14.73 -13.49
C ARG A 35 8.36 -14.38 -14.90
N PRO A 36 8.91 -15.01 -15.95
CA PRO A 36 8.36 -14.95 -17.31
C PRO A 36 7.05 -15.75 -17.38
N GLY A 37 6.05 -15.34 -16.60
CA GLY A 37 4.69 -15.83 -16.67
C GLY A 37 3.89 -14.92 -17.61
N LYS A 38 3.02 -15.51 -18.43
CA LYS A 38 2.11 -14.84 -19.37
C LYS A 38 1.16 -13.87 -18.64
N MET A 39 1.66 -12.69 -18.28
CA MET A 39 0.92 -11.66 -17.55
C MET A 39 0.58 -10.49 -18.46
N LYS A 40 -0.68 -10.08 -18.45
CA LYS A 40 -1.13 -8.86 -19.11
C LYS A 40 -0.68 -7.66 -18.26
N ARG A 41 0.55 -7.21 -18.49
CA ARG A 41 1.24 -6.12 -17.74
C ARG A 41 0.37 -4.87 -17.54
N VAL A 42 -0.44 -4.51 -18.54
CA VAL A 42 -1.33 -3.33 -18.51
C VAL A 42 -2.45 -3.47 -17.47
N ARG A 43 -3.08 -4.65 -17.36
CA ARG A 43 -4.17 -4.89 -16.41
C ARG A 43 -3.66 -4.91 -14.97
N PHE A 44 -2.49 -5.51 -14.76
CA PHE A 44 -1.84 -5.57 -13.46
C PHE A 44 -1.49 -4.17 -12.94
N SER A 45 -0.84 -3.34 -13.77
CA SER A 45 -0.43 -1.98 -13.37
C SER A 45 -1.63 -1.11 -12.98
N CYS A 46 -2.70 -1.11 -13.79
CA CYS A 46 -3.90 -0.34 -13.50
C CYS A 46 -4.60 -0.79 -12.20
N LEU A 47 -4.80 -2.09 -12.01
CA LEU A 47 -5.40 -2.62 -10.78
C LEU A 47 -4.53 -2.34 -9.55
N TYR A 48 -3.21 -2.44 -9.69
CA TYR A 48 -2.27 -2.15 -8.61
C TYR A 48 -2.34 -0.67 -8.18
N THR A 49 -2.35 0.25 -9.14
CA THR A 49 -2.48 1.69 -8.89
C THR A 49 -3.77 2.04 -8.15
N VAL A 50 -4.91 1.50 -8.57
CA VAL A 50 -6.18 1.76 -7.88
C VAL A 50 -6.17 1.16 -6.47
N PHE A 51 -5.62 -0.04 -6.33
CA PHE A 51 -5.51 -0.70 -5.04
C PHE A 51 -4.58 0.05 -4.08
N SER A 52 -3.42 0.55 -4.54
CA SER A 52 -2.50 1.32 -3.72
C SER A 52 -3.09 2.65 -3.27
N ALA A 53 -3.91 3.31 -4.09
CA ALA A 53 -4.65 4.51 -3.69
C ALA A 53 -5.64 4.21 -2.56
N LEU A 54 -6.41 3.13 -2.68
CA LEU A 54 -7.37 2.72 -1.64
C LEU A 54 -6.66 2.35 -0.33
N ILE A 55 -5.56 1.60 -0.41
CA ILE A 55 -4.80 1.21 0.78
C ILE A 55 -4.11 2.41 1.42
N ALA A 56 -3.60 3.38 0.63
CA ALA A 56 -3.03 4.62 1.16
C ALA A 56 -4.05 5.41 1.99
N TYR A 57 -5.27 5.57 1.48
CA TYR A 57 -6.34 6.27 2.20
C TYR A 57 -6.72 5.55 3.49
N GLN A 58 -6.88 4.22 3.44
CA GLN A 58 -7.23 3.43 4.62
C GLN A 58 -6.10 3.42 5.66
N ALA A 59 -4.84 3.32 5.22
CA ALA A 59 -3.68 3.39 6.10
C ALA A 59 -3.54 4.77 6.76
N ALA A 60 -3.81 5.86 6.03
CA ALA A 60 -3.82 7.20 6.60
C ALA A 60 -4.92 7.36 7.67
N LYS A 61 -6.13 6.86 7.39
CA LYS A 61 -7.25 6.90 8.36
C LYS A 61 -6.96 6.07 9.61
N LEU A 62 -6.45 4.84 9.45
CA LEU A 62 -6.04 3.97 10.56
C LEU A 62 -4.89 4.58 11.36
N GLY A 63 -3.90 5.16 10.68
CA GLY A 63 -2.77 5.82 11.33
C GLY A 63 -3.20 7.00 12.21
N ILE A 64 -4.16 7.81 11.73
CA ILE A 64 -4.73 8.91 12.52
C ILE A 64 -5.55 8.37 13.71
N LEU A 65 -6.33 7.31 13.52
CA LEU A 65 -7.08 6.67 14.61
C LEU A 65 -6.14 6.14 15.70
N TRP A 66 -5.12 5.37 15.33
CA TRP A 66 -4.15 4.84 16.29
C TRP A 66 -3.30 5.93 16.95
N ALA A 67 -2.96 7.00 16.22
CA ALA A 67 -2.31 8.16 16.80
C ALA A 67 -3.20 8.86 17.85
N SER A 68 -4.50 8.95 17.60
CA SER A 68 -5.46 9.55 18.53
C SER A 68 -5.69 8.70 19.78
N GLU A 69 -5.73 7.37 19.64
CA GLU A 69 -5.84 6.43 20.78
C GLU A 69 -4.57 6.46 21.64
N ALA A 70 -3.40 6.50 21.01
CA ALA A 70 -2.11 6.55 21.71
C ALA A 70 -1.89 7.86 22.48
N THR A 71 -2.41 8.98 21.97
CA THR A 71 -2.31 10.30 22.63
C THR A 71 -3.39 10.56 23.67
N GLY A 72 -4.57 9.93 23.56
CA GLY A 72 -5.64 10.01 24.57
C GLY A 72 -5.35 9.25 25.88
N SER A 73 -4.32 8.40 25.89
CA SER A 73 -3.97 7.51 27.02
C SER A 73 -2.94 8.09 27.99
N ILE A 74 -2.50 9.34 27.79
CA ILE A 74 -1.41 9.94 28.57
C ILE A 74 -1.99 10.67 29.80
N PRO A 75 -1.62 10.32 31.05
CA PRO A 75 -1.94 11.14 32.21
C PRO A 75 -1.29 12.52 32.04
N GLN A 76 -2.08 13.60 32.20
CA GLN A 76 -1.69 15.00 31.97
C GLN A 76 -0.19 15.25 32.23
N ALA A 77 0.59 15.35 31.16
CA ALA A 77 2.03 15.56 31.25
C ALA A 77 2.30 16.85 32.05
N SER A 78 3.10 16.72 33.10
CA SER A 78 3.39 17.81 34.04
C SER A 78 4.35 18.86 33.47
N SER A 79 4.90 18.66 32.26
CA SER A 79 5.83 19.57 31.60
C SER A 79 5.60 19.67 30.09
N LEU A 80 5.73 20.89 29.54
CA LEU A 80 5.55 21.20 28.11
C LEU A 80 6.51 20.43 27.19
N SER A 81 7.71 20.11 27.67
CA SER A 81 8.70 19.33 26.92
C SER A 81 8.35 17.85 26.80
N GLU A 82 7.80 17.24 27.85
CA GLU A 82 7.33 15.85 27.80
C GLU A 82 6.05 15.75 26.98
N ALA A 83 5.15 16.74 27.06
CA ALA A 83 3.95 16.77 26.23
C ALA A 83 4.28 16.76 24.73
N ILE A 84 5.28 17.52 24.29
CA ILE A 84 5.69 17.59 22.87
C ILE A 84 6.37 16.29 22.40
N VAL A 85 7.24 15.70 23.22
CA VAL A 85 7.93 14.44 22.88
C VAL A 85 6.97 13.25 22.89
N VAL A 86 6.02 13.22 23.83
CA VAL A 86 5.04 12.13 23.95
C VAL A 86 3.93 12.28 22.91
N MET A 87 3.41 13.49 22.64
CA MET A 87 2.46 13.72 21.54
C MET A 87 3.10 13.52 20.17
N GLY A 88 4.34 13.97 19.98
CA GLY A 88 5.09 13.76 18.74
C GLY A 88 5.49 12.30 18.55
N GLY A 89 5.93 11.62 19.59
CA GLY A 89 6.41 10.23 19.54
C GLY A 89 5.30 9.21 19.40
N LEU A 90 4.33 9.18 20.33
CA LEU A 90 3.24 8.19 20.29
C LEU A 90 2.27 8.43 19.12
N GLY A 91 1.98 9.68 18.79
CA GLY A 91 1.19 10.03 17.60
C GLY A 91 1.88 9.58 16.31
N PHE A 92 3.20 9.78 16.21
CA PHE A 92 3.98 9.33 15.05
C PHE A 92 4.08 7.81 14.97
N VAL A 93 4.21 7.10 16.10
CA VAL A 93 4.21 5.63 16.13
C VAL A 93 2.89 5.06 15.60
N GLY A 94 1.75 5.64 15.98
CA GLY A 94 0.44 5.23 15.44
C GLY A 94 0.36 5.38 13.92
N ILE A 95 0.84 6.50 13.38
CA ILE A 95 0.93 6.75 11.93
C ILE A 95 1.86 5.75 11.25
N LEU A 96 3.00 5.42 11.86
CA LEU A 96 4.00 4.48 11.33
C LEU A 96 3.48 3.03 11.32
N LEU A 97 2.76 2.63 12.37
CA LEU A 97 2.07 1.34 12.41
C LEU A 97 1.02 1.24 11.31
N GLY A 98 0.26 2.32 11.08
CA GLY A 98 -0.69 2.41 9.97
C GLY A 98 0.00 2.22 8.62
N LEU A 99 1.21 2.77 8.44
CA LEU A 99 2.02 2.52 7.25
C LEU A 99 2.42 1.04 7.11
N ILE A 100 2.98 0.45 8.17
CA ILE A 100 3.46 -0.93 8.09
C ILE A 100 2.29 -1.88 7.81
N ALA A 101 1.16 -1.69 8.48
CA ALA A 101 -0.06 -2.45 8.24
C ALA A 101 -0.55 -2.29 6.78
N GLY A 102 -0.57 -1.06 6.26
CA GLY A 102 -0.90 -0.80 4.86
C GLY A 102 0.04 -1.51 3.89
N PHE A 103 1.34 -1.51 4.15
CA PHE A 103 2.34 -2.19 3.32
C PHE A 103 2.12 -3.71 3.27
N VAL A 104 1.82 -4.34 4.41
CA VAL A 104 1.51 -5.78 4.48
C VAL A 104 0.27 -6.11 3.66
N VAL A 105 -0.79 -5.33 3.80
CA VAL A 105 -2.04 -5.51 3.04
C VAL A 105 -1.80 -5.31 1.54
N LEU A 106 -0.98 -4.31 1.16
CA LEU A 106 -0.60 -4.07 -0.22
C LEU A 106 0.18 -5.23 -0.82
N PHE A 107 1.10 -5.81 -0.06
CA PHE A 107 1.90 -6.93 -0.52
C PHE A 107 1.03 -8.17 -0.78
N ILE A 108 0.14 -8.50 0.17
CA ILE A 108 -0.80 -9.61 0.04
C ILE A 108 -1.78 -9.35 -1.13
N GLY A 109 -2.38 -8.17 -1.19
CA GLY A 109 -3.34 -7.81 -2.24
C GLY A 109 -2.70 -7.77 -3.63
N GLY A 110 -1.50 -7.21 -3.76
CA GLY A 110 -0.74 -7.23 -5.00
C GLY A 110 -0.39 -8.64 -5.46
N TRP A 111 -0.07 -9.55 -4.53
CA TRP A 111 0.12 -10.98 -4.84
C TRP A 111 -1.17 -11.63 -5.37
N VAL A 112 -2.32 -11.33 -4.76
CA VAL A 112 -3.63 -11.81 -5.22
C VAL A 112 -3.97 -11.28 -6.62
N ILE A 113 -3.79 -9.98 -6.85
CA ILE A 113 -3.99 -9.34 -8.17
C ILE A 113 -3.08 -10.00 -9.21
N MET A 114 -1.84 -10.31 -8.83
CA MET A 114 -0.89 -11.03 -9.67
C MET A 114 -1.43 -12.43 -10.03
N LEU A 115 -1.95 -13.20 -9.07
CA LEU A 115 -2.54 -14.52 -9.34
C LEU A 115 -3.75 -14.44 -10.28
N PHE A 116 -4.66 -13.50 -10.06
CA PHE A 116 -5.83 -13.29 -10.93
C PHE A 116 -5.47 -12.78 -12.33
N SER A 117 -4.37 -12.04 -12.47
CA SER A 117 -3.92 -11.49 -13.75
C SER A 117 -3.13 -12.50 -14.62
N ARG A 118 -2.95 -13.76 -14.18
CA ARG A 118 -2.35 -14.82 -14.99
C ARG A 118 -3.29 -15.18 -16.15
N SER A 119 -2.85 -14.94 -17.39
CA SER A 119 -3.61 -15.35 -18.58
C SER A 119 -3.37 -16.84 -18.87
N LYS A 120 -4.44 -17.61 -19.10
CA LYS A 120 -4.40 -18.98 -19.65
C LYS A 120 -4.19 -19.00 -21.18
N GLU A 121 -3.79 -17.91 -21.81
CA GLU A 121 -3.63 -17.89 -23.26
C GLU A 121 -2.44 -18.77 -23.70
N LYS A 122 -2.72 -19.81 -24.50
CA LYS A 122 -1.72 -20.58 -25.25
C LYS A 122 -0.81 -19.59 -26.01
N SER A 123 0.51 -19.78 -25.88
CA SER A 123 1.49 -18.97 -26.60
C SER A 123 1.28 -19.18 -28.09
N TRP A 124 1.72 -18.24 -28.94
CA TRP A 124 1.77 -18.48 -30.38
C TRP A 124 2.61 -19.74 -30.71
N TYR A 125 3.64 -20.01 -29.90
CA TYR A 125 4.43 -21.24 -29.97
C TYR A 125 3.60 -22.50 -29.67
N ASP A 126 2.78 -22.48 -28.61
CA ASP A 126 1.88 -23.61 -28.25
C ASP A 126 0.85 -23.88 -29.36
N ARG A 127 0.43 -22.85 -30.10
CA ARG A 127 -0.52 -22.99 -31.23
C ARG A 127 0.12 -23.57 -32.50
N ILE A 128 1.44 -23.44 -32.67
CA ILE A 128 2.15 -23.98 -33.84
C ILE A 128 2.49 -25.45 -33.62
N THR A 129 2.83 -25.84 -32.39
CA THR A 129 3.03 -27.25 -32.04
C THR A 129 1.73 -28.04 -32.12
N ASP A 130 0.60 -27.50 -31.63
CA ASP A 130 -0.74 -28.12 -31.72
C ASP A 130 -1.15 -28.43 -33.17
N LYS A 131 -0.69 -27.62 -34.13
CA LYS A 131 -1.00 -27.75 -35.56
C LYS A 131 -0.08 -28.68 -36.35
N LYS A 132 1.04 -29.13 -35.75
CA LYS A 132 1.98 -30.05 -36.40
C LYS A 132 1.66 -31.51 -36.14
N ASP A 133 0.74 -31.77 -35.22
CA ASP A 133 0.38 -33.10 -34.74
C ASP A 133 -0.96 -33.60 -35.34
N GLU A 134 -1.60 -32.80 -36.22
CA GLU A 134 -2.72 -33.16 -37.10
C GLU A 134 -2.26 -33.36 -38.55
#